data_AF-A0A7K1Z4Q9-F1
#
_entry.id   AF-A0A7K1Z4Q9-F1
#
_cell.length_a   1.000
_cell.length_b   1.000
_cell.length_c   1.000
_cell.angle_alpha   90.00
_cell.angle_beta   90.00
_cell.angle_gamma   90.00
#
_symmetry.space_group_name_H-M   'P 1'
#
loop_
_entity.id
_entity.type
_entity.pdbx_description
1 polymer ?
#
loop_
_entity_poly.entity_id
_entity_poly.type
_entity_poly.pdbx_seq_one_letter_code
_entity_poly.pdbx_strand_id
1 'polypeptide(L)'
;MLTLLVLFPLVSCQVALTVMTLIWGPPAAAPLLPYELTRVILLSAAAVAAPWLLKPSMRAPLFPLIVALCLMSIVPLFSPHHVFLAIVNALGRPELMGVVIGALGVGGLMGMLVVRGIMTRTAEQLSLAKGSTQWGNAHALKKPTKGLLLGKMGADYLRYDGDGHLLTVAATRSGKGVGTVIPNLLNYEGSMLVTDPKGENYAVTAAWRRDYLGQKIVALDPFGLVETCNTKVASLNPMDFIDLGGEDYVETAMMLADMMIGRGGQIEESHWRMEAKGLLLSFILYVAEREELNGERHLIKVRSLLTQDSEGMDQTLRAMKKSALPQVKEGACRIEQKADRERSGVFSTAQSHTHFLTSPRMQHVLTSTSCNLEDLRRGKMTGYIILPREYLSTFAPWLRLMISSCYYVCTHGATKKSRPEQRVVFLLDEFANLGYMRNIKEAVSLGSGYGLTMWLILQDLAQLRREYHSEWESFLANCDVIQAFAIQDPFTSQKIAQLLGEMSIWQRRLNKEDKHQFGRMRAGYEEGSRPLLKPDELRRLHPARQLLFVRPYQPVAVDKFVYYKDPLTASRAQPNPFIG
;
A
#
# COMPACT_ATOMS: atom_id res chain seq x y z
N MET A 1 -45.64 20.69 6.40
CA MET A 1 -45.04 19.40 6.85
C MET A 1 -45.43 19.05 8.29
N LEU A 2 -45.37 20.00 9.25
CA LEU A 2 -45.91 19.80 10.60
C LEU A 2 -47.43 19.50 10.64
N THR A 3 -48.22 20.09 9.74
CA THR A 3 -49.68 19.90 9.70
C THR A 3 -50.10 18.46 9.37
N LEU A 4 -49.36 17.79 8.47
CA LEU A 4 -49.58 16.38 8.12
C LEU A 4 -49.11 15.43 9.24
N LEU A 5 -48.06 15.79 9.98
CA LEU A 5 -47.54 15.02 11.12
C LEU A 5 -48.43 15.10 12.37
N VAL A 6 -49.25 16.15 12.50
CA VAL A 6 -50.22 16.31 13.59
C VAL A 6 -51.59 15.71 13.22
N LEU A 7 -52.03 15.86 11.96
CA LEU A 7 -53.32 15.33 11.50
C LEU A 7 -53.35 13.79 11.41
N PHE A 8 -52.22 13.15 11.08
CA PHE A 8 -52.15 11.70 10.93
C PHE A 8 -52.44 10.92 12.24
N PRO A 9 -51.78 11.21 13.37
CA PRO A 9 -52.10 10.55 14.64
C PRO A 9 -53.51 10.90 15.14
N LEU A 10 -54.06 12.08 14.84
CA LEU A 10 -55.45 12.43 15.17
C LEU A 10 -56.45 11.57 14.41
N VAL A 11 -56.26 11.38 13.10
CA VAL A 11 -57.11 10.49 12.28
C VAL A 11 -56.95 9.02 12.70
N SER A 12 -55.73 8.57 12.99
CA SER A 12 -55.49 7.21 13.49
C SER A 12 -56.10 6.97 14.87
N CYS A 13 -56.06 7.96 15.77
CA CYS A 13 -56.66 7.89 17.10
C CYS A 13 -58.18 7.89 17.02
N GLN A 14 -58.77 8.65 16.09
CA GLN A 14 -60.22 8.68 15.88
C GLN A 14 -60.72 7.38 15.24
N VAL A 15 -59.99 6.80 14.29
CA VAL A 15 -60.26 5.45 13.75
C VAL A 15 -60.15 4.39 14.85
N ALA A 16 -59.12 4.46 15.70
CA ALA A 16 -58.97 3.55 16.83
C ALA A 16 -60.10 3.70 17.86
N LEU A 17 -60.56 4.92 18.15
CA LEU A 17 -61.69 5.17 19.05
C LEU A 17 -62.99 4.61 18.48
N THR A 18 -63.27 4.83 17.19
CA THR A 18 -64.45 4.29 16.50
C THR A 18 -64.43 2.77 16.50
N VAL A 19 -63.27 2.16 16.26
CA VAL A 19 -63.08 0.71 16.31
C VAL A 19 -63.22 0.18 17.75
N MET A 20 -62.71 0.86 18.77
CA MET A 20 -62.91 0.44 20.17
C MET A 20 -64.36 0.55 20.62
N THR A 21 -65.10 1.59 20.21
CA THR A 21 -66.55 1.68 20.46
C THR A 21 -67.34 0.60 19.72
N LEU A 22 -66.88 0.17 18.53
CA LEU A 22 -67.45 -0.96 17.80
C LEU A 22 -67.17 -2.32 18.46
N ILE A 23 -66.02 -2.47 19.13
CA ILE A 23 -65.56 -3.75 19.72
C ILE A 23 -66.02 -3.92 21.17
N TRP A 24 -66.14 -2.83 21.95
CA TRP A 24 -66.43 -2.87 23.40
C TRP A 24 -67.79 -2.25 23.79
N GLY A 25 -68.59 -1.79 22.83
CA GLY A 25 -69.93 -1.24 23.09
C GLY A 25 -70.97 -2.32 23.46
N PRO A 26 -71.98 -2.00 24.27
CA PRO A 26 -72.99 -2.97 24.69
C PRO A 26 -73.77 -3.57 23.49
N PRO A 27 -74.17 -4.85 23.56
CA PRO A 27 -74.57 -5.66 22.40
C PRO A 27 -75.94 -5.33 21.77
N ALA A 28 -76.52 -4.16 22.06
CA ALA A 28 -77.91 -3.83 21.74
C ALA A 28 -78.12 -2.75 20.65
N ALA A 29 -77.09 -2.34 19.91
CA ALA A 29 -77.25 -1.28 18.89
C ALA A 29 -76.98 -1.76 17.46
N ALA A 30 -78.08 -1.96 16.71
CA ALA A 30 -78.29 -1.89 15.25
C ALA A 30 -77.34 -2.62 14.27
N PRO A 31 -77.87 -3.21 13.16
CA PRO A 31 -77.04 -3.80 12.12
C PRO A 31 -76.15 -2.73 11.48
N LEU A 32 -74.85 -3.03 11.39
CA LEU A 32 -73.84 -2.23 10.71
C LEU A 32 -74.34 -1.80 9.31
N LEU A 33 -74.60 -0.51 9.14
CA LEU A 33 -74.84 0.04 7.80
C LEU A 33 -73.58 -0.18 6.96
N PRO A 34 -73.70 -0.69 5.71
CA PRO A 34 -72.57 -0.92 4.80
C PRO A 34 -71.62 0.28 4.66
N TYR A 35 -72.14 1.48 4.89
CA TYR A 35 -71.41 2.74 4.85
C TYR A 35 -70.26 2.82 5.87
N GLU A 36 -70.45 2.40 7.12
CA GLU A 36 -69.41 2.53 8.16
C GLU A 36 -68.26 1.53 7.95
N LEU A 37 -68.57 0.31 7.50
CA LEU A 37 -67.55 -0.67 7.13
C LEU A 37 -66.73 -0.19 5.92
N THR A 38 -67.41 0.41 4.93
CA THR A 38 -66.75 0.98 3.74
C THR A 38 -65.86 2.16 4.12
N ARG A 39 -66.29 2.99 5.08
CA ARG A 39 -65.49 4.11 5.63
C ARG A 39 -64.23 3.62 6.33
N VAL A 40 -64.33 2.59 7.16
CA VAL A 40 -63.17 2.00 7.85
C VAL A 40 -62.19 1.38 6.85
N ILE A 41 -62.69 0.68 5.82
CA ILE A 41 -61.85 0.11 4.75
C ILE A 41 -61.14 1.20 3.95
N LEU A 42 -61.85 2.27 3.55
CA LEU A 42 -61.28 3.39 2.80
C LEU A 42 -60.25 4.19 3.62
N LEU A 43 -60.52 4.44 4.90
CA LEU A 43 -59.60 5.13 5.80
C LEU A 43 -58.34 4.28 6.08
N SER A 44 -58.50 2.96 6.21
CA SER A 44 -57.38 2.03 6.36
C SER A 44 -56.52 1.96 5.08
N ALA A 45 -57.16 1.91 3.91
CA ALA A 45 -56.47 1.95 2.63
C ALA A 45 -55.71 3.27 2.41
N ALA A 46 -56.31 4.40 2.79
CA ALA A 46 -55.67 5.72 2.72
C ALA A 46 -54.47 5.84 3.68
N ALA A 47 -54.57 5.32 4.90
CA ALA A 47 -53.48 5.31 5.88
C ALA A 47 -52.27 4.49 5.38
N VAL A 48 -52.51 3.42 4.63
CA VAL A 48 -51.45 2.56 4.06
C VAL A 48 -50.87 3.14 2.77
N ALA A 49 -51.65 3.86 1.97
CA ALA A 49 -51.21 4.46 0.71
C ALA A 49 -50.47 5.80 0.88
N ALA A 50 -50.87 6.63 1.87
CA ALA A 50 -50.29 7.97 2.09
C ALA A 50 -48.75 8.01 2.24
N PRO A 51 -48.09 7.04 2.91
CA PRO A 51 -46.62 7.01 3.01
C PRO A 51 -45.92 6.82 1.66
N TRP A 52 -46.59 6.22 0.68
CA TRP A 52 -46.08 6.01 -0.67
C TRP A 52 -46.15 7.26 -1.56
N LEU A 53 -46.65 8.39 -1.03
CA LEU A 53 -46.58 9.71 -1.67
C LEU A 53 -45.34 10.52 -1.23
N LEU A 54 -44.60 10.08 -0.20
CA LEU A 54 -43.40 10.77 0.29
C LEU A 54 -42.17 10.52 -0.61
N LYS A 55 -41.18 11.42 -0.65
CA LYS A 55 -39.93 11.14 -1.38
C LYS A 55 -39.15 9.98 -0.74
N PRO A 56 -38.45 9.12 -1.52
CA PRO A 56 -37.76 7.92 -1.01
C PRO A 56 -36.77 8.20 0.15
N SER A 57 -36.09 9.34 0.11
CA SER A 57 -35.14 9.77 1.16
C SER A 57 -35.79 10.05 2.52
N MET A 58 -37.09 10.39 2.55
CA MET A 58 -37.84 10.67 3.79
C MET A 58 -38.61 9.46 4.32
N ARG A 59 -38.84 8.43 3.48
CA ARG A 59 -39.53 7.19 3.90
C ARG A 59 -38.68 6.33 4.82
N ALA A 60 -37.35 6.38 4.67
CA ALA A 60 -36.42 5.52 5.40
C ALA A 60 -36.50 5.66 6.94
N PRO A 61 -36.42 6.88 7.53
CA PRO A 61 -36.48 7.03 8.99
C PRO A 61 -37.89 6.84 9.59
N LEU A 62 -38.95 7.06 8.80
CA LEU A 62 -40.35 6.97 9.25
C LEU A 62 -40.96 5.56 9.06
N PHE A 63 -40.26 4.66 8.39
CA PHE A 63 -40.75 3.33 8.04
C PHE A 63 -41.22 2.48 9.25
N PRO A 64 -40.52 2.44 10.40
CA PRO A 64 -40.97 1.66 11.56
C PRO A 64 -42.29 2.19 12.12
N LEU A 65 -42.45 3.52 12.14
CA LEU A 65 -43.67 4.19 12.59
C LEU A 65 -44.83 3.91 11.64
N ILE A 66 -44.58 3.94 10.33
CA ILE A 66 -45.58 3.62 9.30
C ILE A 66 -46.05 2.16 9.43
N VAL A 67 -45.12 1.22 9.58
CA VAL A 67 -45.44 -0.21 9.76
C VAL A 67 -46.21 -0.44 11.06
N ALA A 68 -45.80 0.20 12.16
CA ALA A 68 -46.50 0.10 13.44
C ALA A 68 -47.93 0.66 13.36
N LEU A 69 -48.13 1.81 12.69
CA LEU A 69 -49.46 2.38 12.48
C LEU A 69 -50.34 1.49 11.59
N CYS A 70 -49.79 0.91 10.53
CA CYS A 70 -50.50 -0.06 9.68
C CYS A 70 -50.88 -1.33 10.45
N LEU A 71 -49.97 -1.87 11.28
CA LEU A 71 -50.26 -3.03 12.10
C LEU A 71 -51.33 -2.72 13.16
N MET A 72 -51.26 -1.56 13.82
CA MET A 72 -52.24 -1.13 14.83
C MET A 72 -53.64 -0.90 14.24
N SER A 73 -53.74 -0.51 12.97
CA SER A 73 -55.04 -0.30 12.29
C SER A 73 -55.60 -1.57 11.63
N ILE A 74 -54.74 -2.47 11.15
CA ILE A 74 -55.15 -3.69 10.44
C ILE A 74 -55.37 -4.86 11.42
N VAL A 75 -54.51 -5.06 12.42
CA VAL A 75 -54.57 -6.25 13.31
C VAL A 75 -55.91 -6.40 14.06
N PRO A 76 -56.58 -5.34 14.55
CA PRO A 76 -57.89 -5.47 15.20
C PRO A 76 -59.01 -5.94 14.25
N LEU A 77 -58.94 -5.56 12.96
CA LEU A 77 -59.90 -5.97 11.92
C LEU A 77 -59.76 -7.44 11.53
N PHE A 78 -58.58 -8.03 11.73
CA PHE A 78 -58.26 -9.41 11.41
C PHE A 78 -58.15 -10.29 12.66
N SER A 79 -58.74 -9.88 13.78
CA SER A 79 -58.85 -10.78 14.94
C SER A 79 -59.67 -12.01 14.54
N PRO A 80 -59.27 -13.23 14.94
CA PRO A 80 -59.96 -14.47 14.54
C PRO A 80 -61.47 -14.43 14.82
N HIS A 81 -61.88 -13.72 15.87
CA HIS A 81 -63.27 -13.52 16.26
C HIS A 81 -64.07 -12.67 15.25
N HIS A 82 -63.49 -11.59 14.71
CA HIS A 82 -64.20 -10.72 13.76
C HIS A 82 -64.28 -11.34 12.37
N VAL A 83 -63.24 -12.06 11.95
CA VAL A 83 -63.25 -12.85 10.71
C VAL A 83 -64.28 -13.97 10.80
N PHE A 84 -64.36 -14.65 11.95
CA PHE A 84 -65.38 -15.67 12.19
C PHE A 84 -66.81 -15.09 12.11
N LEU A 85 -67.08 -13.97 12.78
CA LEU A 85 -68.38 -13.30 12.70
C LEU A 85 -68.74 -12.83 11.28
N ALA A 86 -67.78 -12.31 10.52
CA ALA A 86 -67.98 -11.88 9.14
C ALA A 86 -68.31 -13.07 8.21
N ILE A 87 -67.65 -14.22 8.41
CA ILE A 87 -67.92 -15.45 7.66
C ILE A 87 -69.31 -16.02 8.04
N VAL A 88 -69.64 -16.04 9.34
CA VAL A 88 -70.94 -16.51 9.85
C VAL A 88 -72.10 -15.64 9.34
N ASN A 89 -71.94 -14.30 9.32
CA ASN A 89 -72.94 -13.40 8.75
C ASN A 89 -73.04 -13.51 7.21
N ALA A 90 -71.94 -13.82 6.51
CA ALA A 90 -71.94 -14.00 5.06
C ALA A 90 -72.58 -15.34 4.62
N LEU A 91 -72.55 -16.38 5.46
CA LEU A 91 -73.20 -17.67 5.20
C LEU A 91 -74.72 -17.58 5.03
N GLY A 92 -75.36 -16.50 5.52
CA GLY A 92 -76.78 -16.22 5.32
C GLY A 92 -77.12 -15.27 4.16
N ARG A 93 -76.12 -14.70 3.46
CA ARG A 93 -76.31 -13.71 2.37
C ARG A 93 -75.29 -13.91 1.24
N PRO A 94 -75.64 -14.64 0.16
CA PRO A 94 -74.69 -15.02 -0.88
C PRO A 94 -74.05 -13.83 -1.62
N GLU A 95 -74.73 -12.70 -1.68
CA GLU A 95 -74.23 -11.43 -2.28
C GLU A 95 -73.07 -10.78 -1.51
N LEU A 96 -72.92 -11.05 -0.21
CA LEU A 96 -71.83 -10.51 0.62
C LEU A 96 -70.60 -11.41 0.66
N MET A 97 -70.75 -12.68 0.27
CA MET A 97 -69.69 -13.68 0.33
C MET A 97 -68.51 -13.32 -0.58
N GLY A 98 -68.78 -12.76 -1.77
CA GLY A 98 -67.75 -12.28 -2.69
C GLY A 98 -66.91 -11.13 -2.14
N VAL A 99 -67.54 -10.22 -1.38
CA VAL A 99 -66.85 -9.06 -0.77
C VAL A 99 -65.94 -9.51 0.38
N VAL A 100 -66.39 -10.46 1.21
CA VAL A 100 -65.58 -11.01 2.32
C VAL A 100 -64.37 -11.78 1.79
N ILE A 101 -64.55 -12.61 0.76
CA ILE A 101 -63.45 -13.34 0.11
C ILE A 101 -62.45 -12.36 -0.52
N GLY A 102 -62.94 -11.32 -1.20
CA GLY A 102 -62.10 -10.28 -1.79
C GLY A 102 -61.28 -9.52 -0.74
N ALA A 103 -61.89 -9.12 0.38
CA ALA A 103 -61.21 -8.40 1.46
C ALA A 103 -60.13 -9.24 2.15
N LEU A 104 -60.40 -10.53 2.41
CA LEU A 104 -59.41 -11.46 2.97
C LEU A 104 -58.25 -11.69 2.00
N GLY A 105 -58.53 -11.81 0.69
CA GLY A 105 -57.52 -11.95 -0.35
C GLY A 105 -56.57 -10.74 -0.45
N VAL A 106 -57.12 -9.53 -0.42
CA VAL A 106 -56.34 -8.28 -0.44
C VAL A 106 -55.52 -8.12 0.83
N GLY A 107 -56.09 -8.41 2.00
CA GLY A 107 -55.39 -8.38 3.28
C GLY A 107 -54.20 -9.36 3.33
N GLY A 108 -54.40 -10.59 2.84
CA GLY A 108 -53.34 -11.60 2.75
C GLY A 108 -52.21 -11.19 1.79
N LEU A 109 -52.54 -10.62 0.63
CA LEU A 109 -51.55 -10.14 -0.34
C LEU A 109 -50.72 -8.98 0.23
N MET A 110 -51.37 -8.02 0.90
CA MET A 110 -50.70 -6.88 1.52
C MET A 110 -49.81 -7.29 2.69
N GLY A 111 -50.26 -8.22 3.54
CA GLY A 111 -49.43 -8.78 4.61
C GLY A 111 -48.17 -9.47 4.06
N MET A 112 -48.30 -10.22 2.97
CA MET A 112 -47.17 -10.88 2.32
C MET A 112 -46.16 -9.87 1.73
N LEU A 113 -46.63 -8.75 1.15
CA LEU A 113 -45.76 -7.68 0.64
C LEU A 113 -45.02 -6.95 1.77
N VAL A 114 -45.67 -6.70 2.91
CA VAL A 114 -45.04 -6.07 4.08
C VAL A 114 -43.99 -6.99 4.69
N VAL A 115 -44.30 -8.28 4.90
CA VAL A 115 -43.33 -9.27 5.41
C VAL A 115 -42.14 -9.41 4.47
N ARG A 116 -42.37 -9.44 3.15
CA ARG A 116 -41.30 -9.47 2.14
C ARG A 116 -40.44 -8.20 2.19
N GLY A 117 -41.03 -7.03 2.38
CA GLY A 117 -40.32 -5.76 2.54
C GLY A 117 -39.49 -5.69 3.82
N ILE A 118 -40.00 -6.25 4.93
CA ILE A 118 -39.26 -6.35 6.20
C ILE A 118 -38.10 -7.34 6.04
N MET A 119 -38.36 -8.56 5.55
CA MET A 119 -37.33 -9.60 5.40
C MET A 119 -36.21 -9.21 4.45
N THR A 120 -36.50 -8.48 3.38
CA THR A 120 -35.46 -7.98 2.46
C THR A 120 -34.54 -6.95 3.11
N ARG A 121 -35.10 -6.05 3.93
CA ARG A 121 -34.30 -5.05 4.69
C ARG A 121 -33.56 -5.64 5.88
N THR A 122 -34.14 -6.58 6.62
CA THR A 122 -33.40 -7.28 7.68
C THR A 122 -32.30 -8.15 7.08
N ALA A 123 -32.50 -8.78 5.92
CA ALA A 123 -31.41 -9.47 5.20
C ALA A 123 -30.31 -8.51 4.75
N GLU A 124 -30.64 -7.29 4.29
CA GLU A 124 -29.64 -6.25 3.98
C GLU A 124 -28.90 -5.75 5.24
N GLN A 125 -29.55 -5.65 6.40
CA GLN A 125 -28.90 -5.19 7.64
C GLN A 125 -28.15 -6.31 8.40
N LEU A 126 -28.58 -7.56 8.30
CA LEU A 126 -27.84 -8.74 8.78
C LEU A 126 -26.63 -9.08 7.87
N SER A 127 -26.51 -8.43 6.69
CA SER A 127 -25.44 -8.67 5.71
C SER A 127 -24.05 -8.19 6.14
N LEU A 128 -23.95 -7.39 7.21
CA LEU A 128 -22.67 -7.04 7.83
C LEU A 128 -22.30 -8.10 8.85
N ALA A 129 -21.88 -9.27 8.37
CA ALA A 129 -21.07 -10.17 9.20
C ALA A 129 -19.92 -9.33 9.80
N LYS A 130 -19.73 -9.37 11.11
CA LYS A 130 -18.83 -8.50 11.91
C LYS A 130 -17.31 -8.65 11.58
N GLY A 131 -16.94 -9.01 10.35
CA GLY A 131 -15.56 -9.20 9.92
C GLY A 131 -15.33 -9.33 8.40
N SER A 132 -16.30 -8.97 7.53
CA SER A 132 -16.07 -8.96 6.08
C SER A 132 -15.26 -7.73 5.64
N THR A 133 -14.40 -7.89 4.63
CA THR A 133 -13.59 -6.77 4.12
C THR A 133 -14.41 -5.89 3.20
N GLN A 134 -14.26 -4.57 3.33
CA GLN A 134 -14.92 -3.57 2.51
C GLN A 134 -13.93 -2.46 2.11
N TRP A 135 -14.29 -1.69 1.08
CA TRP A 135 -13.53 -0.50 0.68
C TRP A 135 -13.61 0.59 1.76
N GLY A 136 -12.48 1.18 2.09
CA GLY A 136 -12.41 2.37 2.93
C GLY A 136 -12.83 3.65 2.20
N ASN A 137 -13.04 4.73 2.96
CA ASN A 137 -13.44 6.05 2.44
C ASN A 137 -12.28 7.06 2.34
N ALA A 138 -11.04 6.63 2.63
CA ALA A 138 -9.81 7.43 2.64
C ALA A 138 -9.86 8.73 3.49
N HIS A 139 -10.86 8.93 4.36
CA HIS A 139 -11.05 10.19 5.07
C HIS A 139 -9.87 10.55 5.98
N ALA A 140 -9.26 9.56 6.63
CA ALA A 140 -8.08 9.77 7.46
C ALA A 140 -6.87 10.28 6.66
N LEU A 141 -6.72 9.85 5.40
CA LEU A 141 -5.60 10.22 4.54
C LEU A 141 -5.72 11.63 3.94
N LYS A 142 -6.89 12.26 4.05
CA LYS A 142 -7.14 13.65 3.60
C LYS A 142 -6.69 14.70 4.61
N LYS A 143 -6.55 14.31 5.89
CA LYS A 143 -6.27 15.24 6.99
C LYS A 143 -4.84 15.79 6.98
N PRO A 144 -3.80 14.99 6.69
CA PRO A 144 -2.43 15.50 6.72
C PRO A 144 -2.23 16.58 5.66
N THR A 145 -1.60 17.68 6.04
CA THR A 145 -1.19 18.76 5.13
C THR A 145 0.25 18.56 4.62
N LYS A 146 1.04 17.77 5.35
CA LYS A 146 2.43 17.41 5.05
C LYS A 146 2.57 15.90 4.82
N GLY A 147 3.76 15.46 4.46
CA GLY A 147 4.06 14.05 4.20
C GLY A 147 3.96 13.65 2.73
N LEU A 148 4.11 12.34 2.50
CA LEU A 148 4.19 11.72 1.18
C LEU A 148 2.81 11.65 0.52
N LEU A 149 2.73 12.09 -0.73
CA LEU A 149 1.53 11.99 -1.56
C LEU A 149 1.31 10.54 -2.02
N LEU A 150 0.13 10.00 -1.73
CA LEU A 150 -0.23 8.61 -2.08
C LEU A 150 -1.17 8.53 -3.29
N GLY A 151 -2.13 9.43 -3.40
CA GLY A 151 -3.11 9.46 -4.49
C GLY A 151 -4.10 10.61 -4.36
N LYS A 152 -5.15 10.57 -5.18
CA LYS A 152 -6.25 11.54 -5.14
C LYS A 152 -7.60 10.85 -5.05
N MET A 153 -8.54 11.49 -4.37
CA MET A 153 -9.94 11.07 -4.39
C MET A 153 -10.83 12.29 -4.63
N GLY A 154 -11.27 12.47 -5.88
CA GLY A 154 -11.89 13.72 -6.31
C GLY A 154 -10.88 14.86 -6.29
N ALA A 155 -11.24 15.98 -5.64
CA ALA A 155 -10.34 17.13 -5.48
C ALA A 155 -9.31 16.94 -4.35
N ASP A 156 -9.51 15.98 -3.47
CA ASP A 156 -8.70 15.82 -2.26
C ASP A 156 -7.41 15.04 -2.52
N TYR A 157 -6.31 15.54 -1.97
CA TYR A 157 -5.02 14.87 -1.95
C TYR A 157 -4.93 13.92 -0.76
N LEU A 158 -4.47 12.70 -0.99
CA LEU A 158 -4.23 11.71 0.05
C LEU A 158 -2.75 11.68 0.41
N ARG A 159 -2.44 11.83 1.69
CA ARG A 159 -1.08 11.92 2.21
C ARG A 159 -0.83 10.92 3.32
N TYR A 160 0.44 10.55 3.47
CA TYR A 160 0.97 9.76 4.57
C TYR A 160 2.08 10.53 5.27
N ASP A 161 1.87 10.85 6.53
CA ASP A 161 2.77 11.57 7.43
C ASP A 161 3.27 10.70 8.59
N GLY A 162 3.05 9.38 8.51
CA GLY A 162 3.50 8.42 9.51
C GLY A 162 4.99 8.07 9.43
N ASP A 163 5.43 7.29 10.41
CA ASP A 163 6.84 6.91 10.62
C ASP A 163 7.27 5.62 9.89
N GLY A 164 6.34 4.97 9.20
CA GLY A 164 6.56 3.67 8.55
C GLY A 164 7.16 3.75 7.16
N HIS A 165 7.28 2.57 6.56
CA HIS A 165 7.88 2.36 5.24
C HIS A 165 6.82 2.17 4.15
N LEU A 166 7.22 2.44 2.92
CA LEU A 166 6.35 2.37 1.74
C LEU A 166 6.85 1.32 0.76
N LEU A 167 5.93 0.55 0.21
CA LEU A 167 6.19 -0.37 -0.89
C LEU A 167 5.26 -0.03 -2.05
N THR A 168 5.83 0.27 -3.22
CA THR A 168 5.06 0.46 -4.45
C THR A 168 5.35 -0.71 -5.40
N VAL A 169 4.30 -1.43 -5.81
CA VAL A 169 4.39 -2.51 -6.80
C VAL A 169 3.65 -2.07 -8.06
N ALA A 170 4.42 -1.84 -9.12
CA ALA A 170 3.88 -1.39 -10.39
C ALA A 170 4.76 -1.80 -11.59
N ALA A 171 4.16 -2.46 -12.57
CA ALA A 171 4.87 -2.92 -13.77
C ALA A 171 5.52 -1.76 -14.55
N THR A 172 6.41 -2.09 -15.50
CA THR A 172 7.02 -1.08 -16.37
C THR A 172 5.96 -0.31 -17.18
N ARG A 173 6.25 0.95 -17.52
CA ARG A 173 5.33 1.86 -18.25
C ARG A 173 3.97 2.10 -17.56
N SER A 174 3.86 1.80 -16.27
CA SER A 174 2.66 2.03 -15.45
C SER A 174 2.44 3.49 -15.03
N GLY A 175 3.40 4.37 -15.30
CA GLY A 175 3.39 5.75 -14.82
C GLY A 175 3.84 5.92 -13.37
N LYS A 176 4.63 4.99 -12.80
CA LYS A 176 5.22 5.14 -11.45
C LYS A 176 5.99 6.46 -11.25
N GLY A 177 6.79 6.86 -12.25
CA GLY A 177 7.50 8.14 -12.25
C GLY A 177 6.53 9.32 -12.20
N VAL A 178 5.55 9.28 -13.11
CA VAL A 178 4.57 10.36 -13.33
C VAL A 178 3.60 10.56 -12.17
N GLY A 179 3.15 9.47 -11.55
CA GLY A 179 2.05 9.49 -10.58
C GLY A 179 2.43 9.25 -9.13
N THR A 180 3.69 8.87 -8.88
CA THR A 180 4.16 8.55 -7.52
C THR A 180 5.48 9.26 -7.21
N VAL A 181 6.53 9.01 -7.99
CA VAL A 181 7.89 9.45 -7.67
C VAL A 181 8.07 10.96 -7.81
N ILE A 182 7.85 11.51 -9.01
CA ILE A 182 8.05 12.93 -9.30
C ILE A 182 7.12 13.84 -8.45
N PRO A 183 5.81 13.54 -8.27
CA PRO A 183 4.97 14.33 -7.39
C PRO A 183 5.52 14.48 -5.97
N ASN A 184 6.11 13.41 -5.43
CA ASN A 184 6.71 13.43 -4.09
C ASN A 184 8.04 14.18 -4.06
N LEU A 185 8.89 14.02 -5.06
CA LEU A 185 10.12 14.81 -5.17
C LEU A 185 9.85 16.32 -5.30
N LEU A 186 8.69 16.73 -5.81
CA LEU A 186 8.30 18.14 -5.91
C LEU A 186 7.54 18.68 -4.68
N ASN A 187 7.18 17.81 -3.71
CA ASN A 187 6.37 18.18 -2.55
C ASN A 187 7.00 17.87 -1.20
N TYR A 188 7.81 16.81 -1.11
CA TYR A 188 8.36 16.37 0.16
C TYR A 188 9.51 17.29 0.58
N GLU A 189 9.33 17.98 1.70
CA GLU A 189 10.24 19.01 2.23
C GLU A 189 11.50 18.41 2.87
N GLY A 190 11.46 17.13 3.29
CA GLY A 190 12.59 16.46 3.90
C GLY A 190 13.68 16.02 2.90
N SER A 191 14.81 15.58 3.45
CA SER A 191 15.90 15.00 2.67
C SER A 191 15.47 13.73 1.94
N MET A 192 16.03 13.50 0.76
CA MET A 192 15.75 12.30 -0.02
C MET A 192 17.02 11.70 -0.63
N LEU A 193 17.15 10.38 -0.61
CA LEU A 193 18.08 9.63 -1.44
C LEU A 193 17.27 8.91 -2.51
N VAL A 194 17.62 9.10 -3.78
CA VAL A 194 16.82 8.68 -4.93
C VAL A 194 17.68 7.86 -5.86
N THR A 195 17.33 6.59 -6.13
CA THR A 195 17.88 5.89 -7.29
C THR A 195 17.09 6.30 -8.53
N ASP A 196 17.80 6.67 -9.59
CA ASP A 196 17.21 7.23 -10.80
C ASP A 196 17.79 6.55 -12.05
N PRO A 197 17.27 5.38 -12.44
CA PRO A 197 17.83 4.63 -13.57
C PRO A 197 17.71 5.30 -14.94
N LYS A 198 16.96 6.40 -15.04
CA LYS A 198 16.74 7.13 -16.29
C LYS A 198 17.24 8.57 -16.25
N GLY A 199 17.65 9.08 -15.10
CA GLY A 199 17.92 10.50 -14.92
C GLY A 199 16.67 11.39 -14.96
N GLU A 200 15.47 10.81 -15.10
CA GLU A 200 14.22 11.57 -15.26
C GLU A 200 13.81 12.28 -13.96
N ASN A 201 14.10 11.64 -12.81
CA ASN A 201 13.78 12.22 -11.52
C ASN A 201 14.67 13.45 -11.26
N TYR A 202 15.97 13.35 -11.53
CA TYR A 202 16.89 14.48 -11.42
C TYR A 202 16.46 15.62 -12.34
N ALA A 203 16.35 15.35 -13.64
CA ALA A 203 16.07 16.37 -14.66
C ALA A 203 14.81 17.18 -14.34
N VAL A 204 13.74 16.51 -13.91
CA VAL A 204 12.45 17.16 -13.65
C VAL A 204 12.42 17.92 -12.31
N THR A 205 13.16 17.47 -11.29
CA THR A 205 12.90 17.90 -9.90
C THR A 205 14.05 18.60 -9.21
N ALA A 206 15.30 18.42 -9.67
CA ALA A 206 16.49 18.94 -9.00
C ALA A 206 16.46 20.48 -8.84
N ALA A 207 16.07 21.20 -9.89
CA ALA A 207 15.99 22.67 -9.85
C ALA A 207 14.98 23.16 -8.80
N TRP A 208 13.79 22.59 -8.76
CA TRP A 208 12.77 22.96 -7.75
C TRP A 208 13.23 22.67 -6.33
N ARG A 209 13.83 21.49 -6.11
CA ARG A 209 14.34 21.11 -4.79
C ARG A 209 15.48 22.02 -4.33
N ARG A 210 16.32 22.49 -5.25
CA ARG A 210 17.38 23.47 -4.96
C ARG A 210 16.82 24.87 -4.68
N ASP A 211 16.04 25.40 -5.63
CA ASP A 211 15.74 26.83 -5.70
C ASP A 211 14.56 27.20 -4.81
N TYR A 212 13.58 26.30 -4.64
CA TYR A 212 12.38 26.55 -3.83
C TYR A 212 12.41 25.85 -2.47
N LEU A 213 12.83 24.57 -2.41
CA LEU A 213 12.96 23.85 -1.13
C LEU A 213 14.27 24.15 -0.41
N GLY A 214 15.20 24.90 -1.03
CA GLY A 214 16.46 25.32 -0.42
C GLY A 214 17.41 24.16 -0.10
N GLN A 215 17.27 23.02 -0.79
CA GLN A 215 18.07 21.84 -0.52
C GLN A 215 19.35 21.79 -1.35
N LYS A 216 20.41 21.23 -0.76
CA LYS A 216 21.62 20.87 -1.47
C LYS A 216 21.34 19.67 -2.39
N ILE A 217 21.69 19.81 -3.66
CA ILE A 217 21.52 18.74 -4.64
C ILE A 217 22.87 18.08 -4.90
N VAL A 218 22.91 16.76 -4.81
CA VAL A 218 24.07 15.92 -5.13
C VAL A 218 23.63 14.92 -6.19
N ALA A 219 24.38 14.83 -7.29
CA ALA A 219 24.14 13.86 -8.35
C ALA A 219 25.38 13.00 -8.55
N LEU A 220 25.23 11.70 -8.30
CA LEU A 220 26.23 10.68 -8.65
C LEU A 220 25.84 10.10 -10.01
N ASP A 221 26.48 10.60 -11.07
CA ASP A 221 26.20 10.24 -12.47
C ASP A 221 27.50 9.87 -13.21
N PRO A 222 28.05 8.66 -12.99
CA PRO A 222 29.29 8.24 -13.65
C PRO A 222 29.16 8.14 -15.17
N PHE A 223 27.94 8.07 -15.71
CA PHE A 223 27.68 7.91 -17.14
C PHE A 223 27.37 9.22 -17.86
N GLY A 224 27.16 10.32 -17.13
CA GLY A 224 26.81 11.60 -17.72
C GLY A 224 25.42 11.62 -18.36
N LEU A 225 24.49 10.79 -17.87
CA LEU A 225 23.14 10.67 -18.42
C LEU A 225 22.38 12.01 -18.40
N VAL A 226 22.69 12.89 -17.44
CA VAL A 226 22.06 14.20 -17.27
C VAL A 226 23.00 15.38 -17.52
N GLU A 227 24.05 15.19 -18.35
CA GLU A 227 25.00 16.26 -18.71
C GLU A 227 24.32 17.50 -19.32
N THR A 228 23.22 17.30 -20.06
CA THR A 228 22.43 18.38 -20.67
C THR A 228 21.78 19.33 -19.65
N CYS A 229 21.76 18.96 -18.37
CA CYS A 229 21.18 19.75 -17.28
C CYS A 229 22.21 20.65 -16.56
N ASN A 230 23.43 20.83 -17.11
CA ASN A 230 24.55 21.55 -16.47
C ASN A 230 24.88 20.99 -15.06
N THR A 231 24.88 19.67 -14.96
CA THR A 231 25.03 18.95 -13.70
C THR A 231 26.50 18.85 -13.31
N LYS A 232 26.88 19.35 -12.14
CA LYS A 232 28.19 19.02 -11.54
C LYS A 232 28.11 17.63 -10.93
N VAL A 233 28.74 16.66 -11.59
CA VAL A 233 28.84 15.29 -11.08
C VAL A 233 29.62 15.30 -9.76
N ALA A 234 29.03 14.70 -8.73
CA ALA A 234 29.65 14.53 -7.43
C ALA A 234 30.46 13.23 -7.38
N SER A 235 31.42 13.20 -6.45
CA SER A 235 32.17 12.01 -6.08
C SER A 235 31.87 11.64 -4.62
N LEU A 236 31.91 10.35 -4.32
CA LEU A 236 31.76 9.80 -2.98
C LEU A 236 32.69 8.59 -2.84
N ASN A 237 33.69 8.70 -1.98
CA ASN A 237 34.58 7.60 -1.63
C ASN A 237 34.07 6.89 -0.36
N PRO A 238 33.59 5.64 -0.44
CA PRO A 238 33.10 4.91 0.73
C PRO A 238 34.17 4.64 1.80
N MET A 239 35.46 4.69 1.44
CA MET A 239 36.52 4.48 2.41
C MET A 239 36.71 5.66 3.37
N ASP A 240 36.17 6.84 3.05
CA ASP A 240 36.22 8.01 3.94
C ASP A 240 35.41 7.82 5.22
N PHE A 241 34.50 6.84 5.26
CA PHE A 241 33.71 6.50 6.45
C PHE A 241 34.47 5.63 7.47
N ILE A 242 35.64 5.11 7.13
CA ILE A 242 36.44 4.28 8.05
C ILE A 242 37.20 5.21 9.00
N ASP A 243 36.78 5.33 10.24
CA ASP A 243 37.54 6.08 11.25
C ASP A 243 38.43 5.13 12.05
N LEU A 244 39.72 5.10 11.74
CA LEU A 244 40.70 4.27 12.47
C LEU A 244 40.95 4.74 13.91
N GLY A 245 40.51 5.96 14.28
CA GLY A 245 40.51 6.42 15.66
C GLY A 245 39.30 5.93 16.47
N GLY A 246 38.27 5.41 15.80
CA GLY A 246 37.05 4.87 16.41
C GLY A 246 37.14 3.36 16.69
N GLU A 247 36.12 2.83 17.37
CA GLU A 247 36.02 1.39 17.67
C GLU A 247 35.35 0.58 16.54
N ASP A 248 34.63 1.23 15.62
CA ASP A 248 33.77 0.58 14.61
C ASP A 248 34.38 0.49 13.20
N TYR A 249 35.69 0.75 13.08
CA TYR A 249 36.40 0.73 11.80
C TYR A 249 36.34 -0.63 11.10
N VAL A 250 36.33 -1.72 11.88
CA VAL A 250 36.24 -3.09 11.37
C VAL A 250 34.86 -3.35 10.78
N GLU A 251 33.81 -3.00 11.52
CA GLU A 251 32.41 -3.15 11.12
C GLU A 251 32.12 -2.33 9.86
N THR A 252 32.67 -1.12 9.77
CA THR A 252 32.54 -0.27 8.58
C THR A 252 33.22 -0.90 7.38
N ALA A 253 34.46 -1.39 7.52
CA ALA A 253 35.15 -2.09 6.44
C ALA A 253 34.45 -3.41 6.04
N MET A 254 33.86 -4.13 7.01
CA MET A 254 33.04 -5.33 6.77
C MET A 254 31.78 -4.99 5.97
N MET A 255 31.10 -3.89 6.31
CA MET A 255 29.94 -3.39 5.57
C MET A 255 30.31 -3.11 4.11
N LEU A 256 31.44 -2.42 3.85
CA LEU A 256 31.90 -2.14 2.48
C LEU A 256 32.19 -3.44 1.71
N ALA A 257 32.85 -4.41 2.34
CA ALA A 257 33.11 -5.73 1.74
C ALA A 257 31.81 -6.49 1.40
N ASP A 258 30.82 -6.48 2.30
CA ASP A 258 29.51 -7.10 2.09
C ASP A 258 28.74 -6.45 0.92
N MET A 259 28.84 -5.12 0.78
CA MET A 259 28.18 -4.40 -0.32
C MET A 259 28.83 -4.62 -1.68
N MET A 260 30.11 -4.99 -1.74
CA MET A 260 30.73 -5.41 -2.99
C MET A 260 30.34 -6.85 -3.36
N ILE A 261 30.34 -7.77 -2.40
CA ILE A 261 30.09 -9.20 -2.64
C ILE A 261 28.62 -9.53 -2.38
N GLY A 262 27.83 -9.60 -3.47
CA GLY A 262 26.41 -10.00 -3.41
C GLY A 262 26.20 -11.38 -2.78
N ARG A 263 25.01 -11.61 -2.22
CA ARG A 263 24.58 -12.99 -1.95
C ARG A 263 24.28 -13.67 -3.28
N GLY A 264 24.56 -14.96 -3.36
CA GLY A 264 24.12 -15.82 -4.46
C GLY A 264 23.92 -17.24 -3.95
N GLY A 265 23.42 -18.11 -4.84
CA GLY A 265 23.02 -19.47 -4.54
C GLY A 265 24.17 -20.43 -4.25
N GLN A 266 23.80 -21.69 -3.94
CA GLN A 266 24.64 -22.84 -3.55
C GLN A 266 25.61 -22.64 -2.37
N ILE A 267 25.83 -23.72 -1.61
CA ILE A 267 26.64 -23.72 -0.38
C ILE A 267 28.12 -23.44 -0.69
N GLU A 268 28.64 -24.00 -1.78
CA GLU A 268 30.06 -23.88 -2.14
C GLU A 268 30.41 -22.43 -2.55
N GLU A 269 29.59 -21.77 -3.38
CA GLU A 269 29.77 -20.34 -3.67
C GLU A 269 29.69 -19.48 -2.40
N SER A 270 28.89 -19.89 -1.41
CA SER A 270 28.80 -19.19 -0.13
C SER A 270 30.13 -19.19 0.63
N HIS A 271 30.84 -20.33 0.66
CA HIS A 271 32.18 -20.42 1.27
C HIS A 271 33.17 -19.47 0.60
N TRP A 272 33.28 -19.52 -0.74
CA TRP A 272 34.20 -18.66 -1.49
C TRP A 272 33.89 -17.18 -1.29
N ARG A 273 32.61 -16.81 -1.25
CA ARG A 273 32.17 -15.43 -0.98
C ARG A 273 32.52 -14.98 0.44
N MET A 274 32.35 -15.84 1.44
CA MET A 274 32.71 -15.52 2.83
C MET A 274 34.21 -15.26 2.98
N GLU A 275 35.04 -16.14 2.41
CA GLU A 275 36.49 -15.96 2.43
C GLU A 275 36.93 -14.71 1.65
N ALA A 276 36.31 -14.44 0.49
CA ALA A 276 36.57 -13.24 -0.29
C ALA A 276 36.18 -11.95 0.46
N LYS A 277 35.07 -11.95 1.23
CA LYS A 277 34.71 -10.81 2.10
C LYS A 277 35.77 -10.58 3.17
N GLY A 278 36.25 -11.65 3.79
CA GLY A 278 37.34 -11.58 4.76
C GLY A 278 38.64 -11.05 4.15
N LEU A 279 38.96 -11.42 2.90
CA LEU A 279 40.10 -10.88 2.17
C LEU A 279 39.93 -9.38 1.88
N LEU A 280 38.77 -8.97 1.35
CA LEU A 280 38.47 -7.57 1.04
C LEU A 280 38.53 -6.70 2.29
N LEU A 281 37.99 -7.16 3.42
CA LEU A 281 38.09 -6.50 4.72
C LEU A 281 39.55 -6.15 5.05
N SER A 282 40.44 -7.14 5.03
CA SER A 282 41.84 -6.95 5.38
C SER A 282 42.56 -6.02 4.40
N PHE A 283 42.25 -6.08 3.10
CA PHE A 283 42.84 -5.17 2.10
C PHE A 283 42.30 -3.73 2.21
N ILE A 284 41.02 -3.56 2.52
CA ILE A 284 40.41 -2.25 2.78
C ILE A 284 41.10 -1.60 3.98
N LEU A 285 41.24 -2.33 5.08
CA LEU A 285 41.91 -1.83 6.29
C LEU A 285 43.40 -1.57 6.06
N TYR A 286 44.07 -2.43 5.28
CA TYR A 286 45.47 -2.21 4.89
C TYR A 286 45.65 -0.89 4.13
N VAL A 287 44.75 -0.57 3.20
CA VAL A 287 44.78 0.71 2.48
C VAL A 287 44.40 1.89 3.38
N ALA A 288 43.46 1.69 4.32
CA ALA A 288 43.05 2.74 5.25
C ALA A 288 44.13 3.12 6.28
N GLU A 289 44.94 2.15 6.73
CA GLU A 289 45.97 2.34 7.77
C GLU A 289 47.20 3.13 7.29
N ARG A 290 47.53 3.03 6.00
CA ARG A 290 48.83 3.49 5.49
C ARG A 290 48.80 4.97 5.16
N GLU A 291 49.54 5.75 5.93
CA GLU A 291 49.70 7.19 5.67
C GLU A 291 50.27 7.49 4.28
N GLU A 292 51.16 6.63 3.76
CA GLU A 292 51.73 6.82 2.42
C GLU A 292 50.68 6.68 1.30
N LEU A 293 49.53 6.07 1.62
CA LEU A 293 48.39 5.89 0.73
C LEU A 293 47.27 6.91 0.99
N ASN A 294 47.49 7.95 1.78
CA ASN A 294 46.45 8.95 2.09
C ASN A 294 45.81 9.58 0.84
N GLY A 295 46.58 9.77 -0.24
CA GLY A 295 46.06 10.24 -1.54
C GLY A 295 45.39 9.17 -2.42
N GLU A 296 45.52 7.89 -2.04
CA GLU A 296 45.00 6.72 -2.77
C GLU A 296 44.06 5.88 -1.89
N ARG A 297 43.51 6.47 -0.82
CA ARG A 297 42.68 5.77 0.19
C ARG A 297 41.28 5.49 -0.33
N HIS A 298 41.17 4.72 -1.40
CA HIS A 298 39.93 4.45 -2.12
C HIS A 298 39.91 3.01 -2.69
N LEU A 299 38.71 2.50 -3.01
CA LEU A 299 38.52 1.11 -3.44
C LEU A 299 39.27 0.75 -4.74
N ILE A 300 39.62 1.74 -5.57
CA ILE A 300 40.42 1.51 -6.79
C ILE A 300 41.82 1.01 -6.42
N LYS A 301 42.40 1.51 -5.32
CA LYS A 301 43.71 1.11 -4.82
C LYS A 301 43.64 -0.30 -4.24
N VAL A 302 42.60 -0.60 -3.47
CA VAL A 302 42.29 -1.95 -2.96
C VAL A 302 42.28 -2.96 -4.12
N ARG A 303 41.58 -2.64 -5.21
CA ARG A 303 41.58 -3.49 -6.41
C ARG A 303 42.96 -3.64 -7.05
N SER A 304 43.73 -2.55 -7.15
CA SER A 304 45.07 -2.60 -7.74
C SER A 304 45.98 -3.59 -6.98
N LEU A 305 45.89 -3.62 -5.65
CA LEU A 305 46.63 -4.55 -4.80
C LEU A 305 46.14 -6.00 -4.96
N LEU A 306 44.83 -6.21 -5.09
CA LEU A 306 44.23 -7.53 -5.30
C LEU A 306 44.57 -8.17 -6.66
N THR A 307 45.03 -7.38 -7.63
CA THR A 307 45.26 -7.78 -9.02
C THR A 307 46.74 -7.74 -9.41
N GLN A 308 47.64 -7.61 -8.43
CA GLN A 308 49.08 -7.73 -8.63
C GLN A 308 49.46 -9.13 -9.12
N ASP A 309 50.64 -9.24 -9.73
CA ASP A 309 51.28 -10.51 -10.02
C ASP A 309 51.68 -11.24 -8.73
N SER A 310 52.20 -12.47 -8.87
CA SER A 310 52.55 -13.30 -7.71
C SER A 310 53.59 -12.64 -6.81
N GLU A 311 54.59 -11.97 -7.40
CA GLU A 311 55.65 -11.32 -6.64
C GLU A 311 55.11 -10.11 -5.86
N GLY A 312 54.37 -9.22 -6.53
CA GLY A 312 53.74 -8.07 -5.88
C GLY A 312 52.75 -8.47 -4.80
N MET A 313 51.97 -9.52 -5.03
CA MET A 313 51.04 -10.07 -4.04
C MET A 313 51.77 -10.58 -2.80
N ASP A 314 52.86 -11.34 -2.96
CA ASP A 314 53.63 -11.85 -1.83
C ASP A 314 54.30 -10.71 -1.04
N GLN A 315 54.76 -9.66 -1.73
CA GLN A 315 55.26 -8.45 -1.08
C GLN A 315 54.15 -7.75 -0.26
N THR A 316 52.95 -7.59 -0.83
CA THR A 316 51.78 -7.02 -0.15
C THR A 316 51.40 -7.85 1.09
N LEU A 317 51.32 -9.17 0.99
CA LEU A 317 51.02 -10.04 2.13
C LEU A 317 52.10 -9.96 3.21
N ARG A 318 53.39 -9.88 2.85
CA ARG A 318 54.48 -9.65 3.80
C ARG A 318 54.38 -8.29 4.50
N ALA A 319 53.95 -7.25 3.79
CA ALA A 319 53.72 -5.93 4.36
C ALA A 319 52.51 -5.94 5.31
N MET A 320 51.40 -6.56 4.94
CA MET A 320 50.22 -6.73 5.78
C MET A 320 50.54 -7.48 7.10
N LYS A 321 51.43 -8.46 7.08
CA LYS A 321 51.89 -9.16 8.31
C LYS A 321 52.59 -8.26 9.33
N LYS A 322 53.06 -7.07 8.90
CA LYS A 322 53.71 -6.05 9.75
C LYS A 322 52.77 -4.91 10.16
N SER A 323 51.50 -4.95 9.76
CA SER A 323 50.47 -3.98 10.14
C SER A 323 50.28 -3.91 11.65
N ALA A 324 49.93 -2.73 12.16
CA ALA A 324 49.54 -2.53 13.55
C ALA A 324 48.10 -3.03 13.80
N LEU A 325 47.26 -3.09 12.76
CA LEU A 325 45.89 -3.60 12.84
C LEU A 325 45.87 -5.14 12.84
N PRO A 326 45.32 -5.79 13.89
CA PRO A 326 45.23 -7.25 13.98
C PRO A 326 44.51 -7.88 12.78
N GLN A 327 43.42 -7.27 12.31
CA GLN A 327 42.58 -7.80 11.22
C GLN A 327 43.31 -7.83 9.86
N VAL A 328 44.28 -6.94 9.66
CA VAL A 328 45.14 -6.91 8.46
C VAL A 328 46.17 -8.04 8.55
N LYS A 329 46.83 -8.18 9.70
CA LYS A 329 47.82 -9.23 9.97
C LYS A 329 47.21 -10.63 9.89
N GLU A 330 46.08 -10.84 10.57
CA GLU A 330 45.33 -12.10 10.56
C GLU A 330 44.86 -12.46 9.15
N GLY A 331 44.37 -11.48 8.39
CA GLY A 331 43.98 -11.68 6.99
C GLY A 331 45.12 -12.22 6.14
N ALA A 332 46.30 -11.64 6.25
CA ALA A 332 47.48 -12.09 5.52
C ALA A 332 47.93 -13.50 5.93
N CYS A 333 48.01 -13.77 7.24
CA CYS A 333 48.35 -15.10 7.77
C CYS A 333 47.34 -16.16 7.32
N ARG A 334 46.05 -15.86 7.35
CA ARG A 334 44.99 -16.78 6.92
C ARG A 334 45.12 -17.15 5.45
N ILE A 335 45.49 -16.21 4.59
CA ILE A 335 45.70 -16.46 3.16
C ILE A 335 46.96 -17.29 2.90
N GLU A 336 48.04 -17.04 3.64
CA GLU A 336 49.30 -17.78 3.53
C GLU A 336 49.19 -19.23 4.00
N GLN A 337 48.31 -19.50 4.98
CA GLN A 337 48.05 -20.87 5.49
C GLN A 337 47.19 -21.72 4.56
N LYS A 338 46.53 -21.13 3.56
CA LYS A 338 45.66 -21.87 2.63
C LYS A 338 46.49 -22.63 1.59
N ALA A 339 45.99 -23.80 1.21
CA ALA A 339 46.53 -24.52 0.06
C ALA A 339 46.38 -23.69 -1.22
N ASP A 340 47.30 -23.85 -2.18
CA ASP A 340 47.37 -23.00 -3.39
C ASP A 340 46.05 -22.91 -4.16
N ARG A 341 45.32 -24.02 -4.28
CA ARG A 341 44.02 -24.07 -4.95
C ARG A 341 42.96 -23.25 -4.23
N GLU A 342 42.91 -23.33 -2.90
CA GLU A 342 41.96 -22.58 -2.09
C GLU A 342 42.33 -21.09 -2.09
N ARG A 343 43.62 -20.76 -1.91
CA ARG A 343 44.14 -19.39 -2.04
C ARG A 343 43.74 -18.76 -3.37
N SER A 344 43.97 -19.46 -4.48
CA SER A 344 43.58 -19.01 -5.83
C SER A 344 42.07 -18.82 -5.97
N GLY A 345 41.25 -19.72 -5.42
CA GLY A 345 39.79 -19.60 -5.41
C GLY A 345 39.28 -18.35 -4.68
N VAL A 346 39.87 -18.03 -3.53
CA VAL A 346 39.52 -16.82 -2.75
C VAL A 346 39.87 -15.54 -3.51
N PHE A 347 41.10 -15.44 -4.06
CA PHE A 347 41.52 -14.28 -4.84
C PHE A 347 40.67 -14.10 -6.10
N SER A 348 40.43 -15.18 -6.86
CA SER A 348 39.61 -15.15 -8.08
C SER A 348 38.18 -14.64 -7.79
N THR A 349 37.60 -15.07 -6.67
CA THR A 349 36.28 -14.61 -6.21
C THR A 349 36.28 -13.11 -5.87
N ALA A 350 37.28 -12.65 -5.09
CA ALA A 350 37.42 -11.23 -4.73
C ALA A 350 37.66 -10.33 -5.96
N GLN A 351 38.50 -10.77 -6.90
CA GLN A 351 38.80 -10.06 -8.14
C GLN A 351 37.57 -9.94 -9.05
N SER A 352 36.76 -11.00 -9.11
CA SER A 352 35.51 -11.02 -9.88
C SER A 352 34.50 -10.03 -9.33
N HIS A 353 34.27 -10.02 -8.01
CA HIS A 353 33.32 -9.11 -7.37
C HIS A 353 33.77 -7.65 -7.34
N THR A 354 35.05 -7.37 -7.58
CA THR A 354 35.59 -6.00 -7.69
C THR A 354 35.77 -5.55 -9.14
N HIS A 355 35.34 -6.34 -10.14
CA HIS A 355 35.58 -6.03 -11.56
C HIS A 355 35.00 -4.68 -11.99
N PHE A 356 33.87 -4.26 -11.41
CA PHE A 356 33.23 -2.98 -11.73
C PHE A 356 34.14 -1.76 -11.46
N LEU A 357 35.13 -1.88 -10.58
CA LEU A 357 36.10 -0.82 -10.26
C LEU A 357 37.15 -0.61 -11.37
N THR A 358 37.21 -1.46 -12.39
CA THR A 358 38.07 -1.23 -13.57
C THR A 358 37.57 -0.09 -14.45
N SER A 359 36.27 0.21 -14.39
CA SER A 359 35.65 1.23 -15.22
C SER A 359 36.23 2.61 -14.90
N PRO A 360 36.80 3.35 -15.88
CA PRO A 360 37.27 4.71 -15.67
C PRO A 360 36.18 5.62 -15.10
N ARG A 361 34.93 5.42 -15.53
CA ARG A 361 33.76 6.14 -15.03
C ARG A 361 33.54 5.94 -13.53
N MET A 362 33.75 4.73 -13.02
CA MET A 362 33.66 4.45 -11.58
C MET A 362 34.82 5.06 -10.80
N GLN A 363 36.02 5.07 -11.39
CA GLN A 363 37.18 5.73 -10.77
C GLN A 363 36.92 7.22 -10.54
N HIS A 364 36.24 7.91 -11.47
CA HIS A 364 35.96 9.34 -11.33
C HIS A 364 35.03 9.66 -10.15
N VAL A 365 34.09 8.76 -9.84
CA VAL A 365 33.10 8.99 -8.77
C VAL A 365 33.48 8.36 -7.42
N LEU A 366 34.50 7.48 -7.36
CA LEU A 366 34.88 6.74 -6.14
C LEU A 366 36.20 7.16 -5.50
N THR A 367 37.02 8.00 -6.14
CA THR A 367 38.37 8.34 -5.66
C THR A 367 38.41 9.49 -4.66
N SER A 368 37.34 10.27 -4.56
CA SER A 368 37.23 11.41 -3.65
C SER A 368 35.80 11.58 -3.17
N THR A 369 35.61 12.40 -2.13
CA THR A 369 34.28 12.81 -1.66
C THR A 369 34.10 14.31 -1.86
N SER A 370 33.17 14.69 -2.73
CA SER A 370 32.88 16.10 -3.04
C SER A 370 31.65 16.65 -2.30
N CYS A 371 31.02 15.86 -1.44
CA CYS A 371 29.78 16.22 -0.76
C CYS A 371 29.82 15.84 0.72
N ASN A 372 29.09 16.60 1.55
CA ASN A 372 28.93 16.29 2.97
C ASN A 372 27.62 15.55 3.17
N LEU A 373 27.67 14.23 3.34
CA LEU A 373 26.46 13.41 3.51
C LEU A 373 25.74 13.66 4.83
N GLU A 374 26.36 14.32 5.82
CA GLU A 374 25.67 14.73 7.05
C GLU A 374 24.50 15.68 6.77
N ASP A 375 24.55 16.41 5.65
CA ASP A 375 23.44 17.26 5.20
C ASP A 375 22.17 16.43 4.89
N LEU A 376 22.32 15.15 4.55
CA LEU A 376 21.21 14.20 4.36
C LEU A 376 20.48 13.98 5.70
N ARG A 377 21.24 13.67 6.76
CA ARG A 377 20.69 13.48 8.13
C ARG A 377 20.06 14.75 8.68
N ARG A 378 20.56 15.94 8.31
CA ARG A 378 20.05 17.25 8.75
C ARG A 378 18.78 17.72 8.02
N GLY A 379 18.27 16.95 7.05
CA GLY A 379 17.03 17.31 6.34
C GLY A 379 17.21 18.36 5.23
N LYS A 380 18.45 18.65 4.79
CA LYS A 380 18.76 19.76 3.86
C LYS A 380 19.32 19.31 2.52
N MET A 381 19.20 18.03 2.15
CA MET A 381 19.86 17.49 0.97
C MET A 381 19.00 16.50 0.20
N THR A 382 19.12 16.53 -1.13
CA THR A 382 18.69 15.44 -1.99
C THR A 382 19.85 14.87 -2.78
N GLY A 383 20.09 13.58 -2.59
CA GLY A 383 21.05 12.80 -3.36
C GLY A 383 20.35 12.00 -4.45
N TYR A 384 20.81 12.14 -5.69
CA TYR A 384 20.39 11.32 -6.83
C TYR A 384 21.53 10.38 -7.22
N ILE A 385 21.23 9.08 -7.26
CA ILE A 385 22.12 8.04 -7.76
C ILE A 385 21.62 7.66 -9.15
N ILE A 386 22.30 8.17 -10.18
CA ILE A 386 21.89 8.06 -11.57
C ILE A 386 22.73 6.98 -12.23
N LEU A 387 22.08 5.90 -12.67
CA LEU A 387 22.75 4.79 -13.34
C LEU A 387 21.84 4.22 -14.43
N PRO A 388 22.21 4.31 -15.71
CA PRO A 388 21.38 3.81 -16.79
C PRO A 388 20.96 2.35 -16.57
N ARG A 389 19.71 2.05 -16.94
CA ARG A 389 19.06 0.76 -16.71
C ARG A 389 19.87 -0.43 -17.20
N GLU A 390 20.51 -0.30 -18.36
CA GLU A 390 21.37 -1.30 -19.00
C GLU A 390 22.61 -1.67 -18.16
N TYR A 391 23.01 -0.80 -17.24
CA TYR A 391 24.20 -0.95 -16.38
C TYR A 391 23.86 -1.30 -14.93
N LEU A 392 22.56 -1.36 -14.55
CA LEU A 392 22.13 -1.62 -13.17
C LEU A 392 22.69 -2.93 -12.62
N SER A 393 22.65 -4.02 -13.40
CA SER A 393 23.14 -5.32 -12.95
C SER A 393 24.67 -5.34 -12.83
N THR A 394 25.38 -4.78 -13.82
CA THR A 394 26.84 -4.72 -13.85
C THR A 394 27.42 -3.90 -12.70
N PHE A 395 26.77 -2.78 -12.36
CA PHE A 395 27.22 -1.86 -11.30
C PHE A 395 26.33 -1.90 -10.05
N ALA A 396 25.57 -2.99 -9.85
CA ALA A 396 24.82 -3.21 -8.61
C ALA A 396 25.71 -3.11 -7.34
N PRO A 397 26.97 -3.61 -7.32
CA PRO A 397 27.88 -3.38 -6.19
C PRO A 397 28.11 -1.90 -5.87
N TRP A 398 28.23 -1.05 -6.88
CA TRP A 398 28.38 0.40 -6.70
C TRP A 398 27.12 1.02 -6.11
N LEU A 399 25.93 0.68 -6.63
CA LEU A 399 24.66 1.15 -6.05
C LEU A 399 24.54 0.76 -4.57
N ARG A 400 24.86 -0.51 -4.25
CA ARG A 400 24.85 -1.02 -2.88
C ARG A 400 25.80 -0.24 -1.98
N LEU A 401 27.02 0.06 -2.44
CA LEU A 401 27.96 0.88 -1.70
C LEU A 401 27.40 2.28 -1.42
N MET A 402 26.92 3.00 -2.45
CA MET A 402 26.43 4.37 -2.28
C MET A 402 25.22 4.45 -1.33
N ILE A 403 24.25 3.55 -1.50
CA ILE A 403 23.05 3.50 -0.65
C ILE A 403 23.44 3.16 0.79
N SER A 404 24.36 2.22 0.99
CA SER A 404 24.80 1.78 2.31
C SER A 404 25.61 2.84 3.04
N SER A 405 26.46 3.58 2.33
CA SER A 405 27.17 4.74 2.87
C SER A 405 26.19 5.82 3.34
N CYS A 406 25.16 6.13 2.54
CA CYS A 406 24.13 7.08 2.94
C CYS A 406 23.32 6.59 4.15
N TYR A 407 22.98 5.30 4.18
CA TYR A 407 22.29 4.67 5.30
C TYR A 407 23.14 4.70 6.59
N TYR A 408 24.43 4.38 6.47
CA TYR A 408 25.39 4.46 7.57
C TYR A 408 25.42 5.86 8.17
N VAL A 409 25.57 6.91 7.34
CA VAL A 409 25.57 8.31 7.83
C VAL A 409 24.27 8.69 8.55
N CYS A 410 23.13 8.17 8.10
CA CYS A 410 21.86 8.47 8.75
C CYS A 410 21.64 7.73 10.07
N THR A 411 22.29 6.58 10.28
CA THR A 411 22.03 5.69 11.43
C THR A 411 23.17 5.63 12.44
N HIS A 412 24.41 5.79 11.98
CA HIS A 412 25.59 5.79 12.83
C HIS A 412 25.56 6.98 13.81
N GLY A 413 25.75 6.68 15.10
CA GLY A 413 25.65 7.67 16.19
C GLY A 413 24.28 8.35 16.33
N ALA A 414 23.25 7.92 15.60
CA ALA A 414 21.94 8.55 15.64
C ALA A 414 21.17 8.14 16.90
N THR A 415 20.71 9.15 17.65
CA THR A 415 19.84 8.98 18.82
C THR A 415 18.44 9.50 18.51
N LYS A 416 17.45 9.19 19.36
CA LYS A 416 16.10 9.80 19.22
C LYS A 416 16.12 11.33 19.22
N LYS A 417 17.10 11.96 19.89
CA LYS A 417 17.26 13.42 19.96
C LYS A 417 17.88 14.02 18.69
N SER A 418 18.59 13.24 17.89
CA SER A 418 19.23 13.69 16.65
C SER A 418 18.39 13.40 15.40
N ARG A 419 17.09 13.06 15.56
CA ARG A 419 16.19 12.85 14.43
C ARG A 419 15.90 14.18 13.74
N PRO A 420 15.93 14.24 12.40
CA PRO A 420 15.52 15.43 11.68
C PRO A 420 14.02 15.70 11.87
N GLU A 421 13.62 16.98 11.75
CA GLU A 421 12.22 17.39 11.82
C GLU A 421 11.36 16.70 10.76
N GLN A 422 11.91 16.55 9.55
CA GLN A 422 11.35 15.76 8.47
C GLN A 422 12.20 14.51 8.28
N ARG A 423 11.54 13.36 8.15
CA ARG A 423 12.21 12.06 7.94
C ARG A 423 13.07 12.09 6.67
N VAL A 424 14.14 11.30 6.64
CA VAL A 424 14.92 11.11 5.41
C VAL A 424 14.29 9.97 4.62
N VAL A 425 13.90 10.24 3.38
CA VAL A 425 13.26 9.23 2.52
C VAL A 425 14.28 8.60 1.58
N PHE A 426 14.44 7.28 1.66
CA PHE A 426 15.23 6.49 0.71
C PHE A 426 14.26 5.96 -0.34
N LEU A 427 14.12 6.69 -1.46
CA LEU A 427 13.31 6.31 -2.60
C LEU A 427 14.15 5.45 -3.54
N LEU A 428 13.97 4.14 -3.43
CA LEU A 428 14.73 3.14 -4.19
C LEU A 428 13.88 2.66 -5.37
N ASP A 429 13.98 3.36 -6.51
CA ASP A 429 13.42 2.90 -7.77
C ASP A 429 14.17 1.68 -8.31
N GLU A 430 13.40 0.72 -8.82
CA GLU A 430 13.86 -0.59 -9.27
C GLU A 430 14.69 -1.34 -8.22
N PHE A 431 14.24 -1.31 -6.96
CA PHE A 431 14.93 -1.83 -5.79
C PHE A 431 15.48 -3.26 -5.96
N ALA A 432 14.75 -4.15 -6.63
CA ALA A 432 15.17 -5.53 -6.83
C ALA A 432 16.49 -5.67 -7.61
N ASN A 433 16.86 -4.70 -8.45
CA ASN A 433 18.13 -4.74 -9.19
C ASN A 433 19.36 -4.56 -8.29
N LEU A 434 19.18 -4.11 -7.04
CA LEU A 434 20.26 -4.04 -6.07
C LEU A 434 20.68 -5.43 -5.56
N GLY A 435 19.82 -6.43 -5.72
CA GLY A 435 19.98 -7.74 -5.11
C GLY A 435 19.85 -7.69 -3.58
N TYR A 436 20.33 -8.74 -2.92
CA TYR A 436 20.25 -8.82 -1.46
C TYR A 436 21.13 -7.76 -0.78
N MET A 437 20.49 -6.97 0.09
CA MET A 437 21.14 -6.03 1.01
C MET A 437 20.67 -6.27 2.44
N ARG A 438 21.59 -6.67 3.33
CA ARG A 438 21.28 -6.95 4.75
C ARG A 438 20.83 -5.70 5.48
N ASN A 439 21.58 -4.61 5.36
CA ASN A 439 21.30 -3.34 6.01
C ASN A 439 19.95 -2.75 5.61
N ILE A 440 19.50 -2.91 4.36
CA ILE A 440 18.17 -2.45 3.93
C ILE A 440 17.04 -3.29 4.54
N LYS A 441 17.23 -4.61 4.65
CA LYS A 441 16.26 -5.47 5.36
C LYS A 441 16.13 -5.05 6.83
N GLU A 442 17.26 -4.79 7.49
CA GLU A 442 17.31 -4.27 8.86
C GLU A 442 16.68 -2.87 8.94
N ALA A 443 16.94 -2.00 7.96
CA ALA A 443 16.35 -0.66 7.86
C ALA A 443 14.83 -0.71 7.70
N VAL A 444 14.28 -1.65 6.95
CA VAL A 444 12.83 -1.83 6.85
C VAL A 444 12.22 -2.37 8.14
N SER A 445 12.99 -3.08 8.95
CA SER A 445 12.49 -3.65 10.22
C SER A 445 12.62 -2.67 11.40
N LEU A 446 13.69 -1.88 11.43
CA LEU A 446 14.11 -1.06 12.59
C LEU A 446 14.32 0.42 12.25
N GLY A 447 14.42 0.77 10.96
CA GLY A 447 14.81 2.09 10.46
C GLY A 447 13.83 3.19 10.79
N SER A 448 12.56 2.85 11.07
CA SER A 448 11.56 3.81 11.56
C SER A 448 12.06 4.58 12.79
N GLY A 449 12.87 3.91 13.63
CA GLY A 449 13.51 4.43 14.83
C GLY A 449 14.59 5.50 14.60
N TYR A 450 15.17 5.59 13.40
CA TYR A 450 16.23 6.55 13.08
C TYR A 450 15.73 7.78 12.32
N GLY A 451 14.40 7.92 12.16
CA GLY A 451 13.84 8.99 11.33
C GLY A 451 14.00 8.71 9.82
N LEU A 452 14.13 7.44 9.44
CA LEU A 452 14.24 7.00 8.05
C LEU A 452 12.93 6.43 7.52
N THR A 453 12.59 6.76 6.28
CA THR A 453 11.50 6.12 5.55
C THR A 453 12.05 5.45 4.31
N MET A 454 12.10 4.12 4.32
CA MET A 454 12.36 3.33 3.12
C MET A 454 11.13 3.35 2.22
N TRP A 455 11.31 3.78 0.98
CA TRP A 455 10.31 3.68 -0.06
C TRP A 455 10.84 2.81 -1.20
N LEU A 456 10.41 1.54 -1.19
CA LEU A 456 10.86 0.54 -2.13
C LEU A 456 9.90 0.46 -3.31
N ILE A 457 10.42 0.60 -4.54
CA ILE A 457 9.60 0.51 -5.75
C ILE A 457 10.02 -0.71 -6.55
N LEU A 458 9.04 -1.58 -6.79
CA LEU A 458 9.18 -2.86 -7.44
C LEU A 458 8.30 -2.94 -8.68
N GLN A 459 8.70 -3.74 -9.65
CA GLN A 459 7.84 -4.09 -10.79
C GLN A 459 6.82 -5.13 -10.41
N ASP A 460 7.27 -6.13 -9.67
CA ASP A 460 6.51 -7.26 -9.20
C ASP A 460 7.08 -7.77 -7.86
N LEU A 461 6.28 -8.52 -7.12
CA LEU A 461 6.70 -9.15 -5.86
C LEU A 461 7.56 -10.41 -6.09
N ALA A 462 7.54 -10.97 -7.31
CA ALA A 462 8.31 -12.18 -7.62
C ALA A 462 9.83 -11.89 -7.63
N GLN A 463 10.23 -10.71 -8.09
CA GLN A 463 11.59 -10.19 -8.01
C GLN A 463 12.04 -10.10 -6.54
N LEU A 464 11.24 -9.49 -5.66
CA LEU A 464 11.59 -9.40 -4.24
C LEU A 464 11.71 -10.79 -3.59
N ARG A 465 10.82 -11.71 -3.92
CA ARG A 465 10.88 -13.11 -3.47
C ARG A 465 12.14 -13.83 -3.97
N ARG A 466 12.62 -13.52 -5.17
CA ARG A 466 13.84 -14.10 -5.72
C ARG A 466 15.07 -13.65 -4.93
N GLU A 467 15.18 -12.34 -4.69
CA GLU A 467 16.36 -11.75 -4.05
C GLU A 467 16.43 -12.00 -2.53
N TYR A 468 15.27 -12.07 -1.86
CA TYR A 468 15.18 -12.23 -0.40
C TYR A 468 14.63 -13.58 0.06
N HIS A 469 14.42 -14.53 -0.86
CA HIS A 469 14.02 -15.93 -0.59
C HIS A 469 12.82 -16.08 0.36
N SER A 470 13.02 -16.58 1.58
CA SER A 470 11.97 -16.74 2.60
C SER A 470 11.69 -15.45 3.39
N GLU A 471 12.57 -14.46 3.29
CA GLU A 471 12.54 -13.24 4.10
C GLU A 471 11.73 -12.12 3.44
N TRP A 472 11.34 -12.27 2.17
CA TRP A 472 10.66 -11.22 1.39
C TRP A 472 9.32 -10.75 1.98
N GLU A 473 8.56 -11.64 2.65
CA GLU A 473 7.28 -11.28 3.26
C GLU A 473 7.43 -10.27 4.40
N SER A 474 8.61 -10.24 5.04
CA SER A 474 8.91 -9.27 6.10
C SER A 474 8.86 -7.83 5.58
N PHE A 475 9.12 -7.58 4.29
CA PHE A 475 8.99 -6.25 3.70
C PHE A 475 7.51 -5.80 3.66
N LEU A 476 6.60 -6.68 3.24
CA LEU A 476 5.16 -6.40 3.27
C LEU A 476 4.67 -6.21 4.72
N ALA A 477 5.22 -6.99 5.65
CA ALA A 477 4.84 -6.95 7.06
C ALA A 477 5.30 -5.66 7.77
N ASN A 478 6.39 -5.04 7.34
CA ASN A 478 6.94 -3.82 7.96
C ASN A 478 6.65 -2.52 7.17
N CYS A 479 6.03 -2.61 5.99
CA CYS A 479 5.52 -1.43 5.29
C CYS A 479 4.13 -1.05 5.81
N ASP A 480 3.98 0.22 6.16
CA ASP A 480 2.71 0.81 6.58
C ASP A 480 1.82 1.16 5.39
N VAL A 481 2.45 1.47 4.25
CA VAL A 481 1.78 1.74 2.99
C VAL A 481 2.22 0.73 1.95
N ILE A 482 1.26 0.04 1.35
CA ILE A 482 1.46 -0.70 0.11
C ILE A 482 0.63 -0.02 -0.97
N GLN A 483 1.28 0.37 -2.06
CA GLN A 483 0.68 0.96 -3.24
C GLN A 483 0.78 -0.03 -4.39
N ALA A 484 -0.34 -0.41 -4.99
CA ALA A 484 -0.36 -1.41 -6.07
C ALA A 484 -1.19 -0.93 -7.25
N PHE A 485 -0.60 -0.93 -8.45
CA PHE A 485 -1.29 -0.59 -9.69
C PHE A 485 -0.59 -1.19 -10.90
N ALA A 486 -1.31 -1.32 -12.03
CA ALA A 486 -0.79 -1.94 -13.25
C ALA A 486 -0.10 -3.29 -12.98
N ILE A 487 -0.75 -4.14 -12.17
CA ILE A 487 -0.25 -5.47 -11.82
C ILE A 487 -0.42 -6.37 -13.05
N GLN A 488 0.65 -7.05 -13.46
CA GLN A 488 0.62 -7.93 -14.63
C GLN A 488 0.86 -9.40 -14.27
N ASP A 489 1.71 -9.67 -13.28
CA ASP A 489 2.12 -11.04 -12.98
C ASP A 489 1.09 -11.78 -12.07
N PRO A 490 0.94 -13.11 -12.24
CA PRO A 490 0.01 -13.90 -11.44
C PRO A 490 0.32 -13.91 -9.93
N PHE A 491 1.59 -13.99 -9.55
CA PHE A 491 2.02 -14.13 -8.15
C PHE A 491 1.65 -12.90 -7.32
N THR A 492 2.00 -11.71 -7.80
CA THR A 492 1.63 -10.42 -7.22
C THR A 492 0.12 -10.28 -7.19
N SER A 493 -0.59 -10.59 -8.29
CA SER A 493 -2.06 -10.46 -8.30
C SER A 493 -2.75 -11.33 -7.26
N GLN A 494 -2.25 -12.54 -7.00
CA GLN A 494 -2.75 -13.40 -5.93
C GLN A 494 -2.45 -12.82 -4.55
N LYS A 495 -1.23 -12.33 -4.31
CA LYS A 495 -0.85 -11.75 -3.01
C LYS A 495 -1.63 -10.46 -2.71
N ILE A 496 -1.82 -9.59 -3.70
CA ILE A 496 -2.63 -8.37 -3.55
C ILE A 496 -4.10 -8.72 -3.31
N ALA A 497 -4.66 -9.74 -3.97
CA ALA A 497 -6.02 -10.21 -3.69
C ALA A 497 -6.16 -10.74 -2.24
N GLN A 498 -5.15 -11.47 -1.73
CA GLN A 498 -5.13 -11.90 -0.34
C GLN A 498 -5.07 -10.72 0.64
N LEU A 499 -4.28 -9.68 0.35
CA LEU A 499 -4.22 -8.46 1.16
C LEU A 499 -5.53 -7.67 1.16
N LEU A 500 -6.29 -7.71 0.06
CA LEU A 500 -7.62 -7.11 -0.01
C LEU A 500 -8.66 -7.86 0.82
N GLY A 501 -8.40 -9.12 1.18
CA GLY A 501 -9.33 -9.96 1.91
C GLY A 501 -10.58 -10.34 1.11
N GLU A 502 -11.50 -11.00 1.81
CA GLU A 502 -12.75 -11.48 1.25
C GLU A 502 -13.94 -10.68 1.78
N MET A 503 -14.96 -10.55 0.93
CA MET A 503 -16.25 -9.97 1.23
C MET A 503 -17.34 -11.04 1.15
N SER A 504 -18.33 -10.95 2.04
CA SER A 504 -19.51 -11.81 1.99
C SER A 504 -20.41 -11.38 0.84
N ILE A 505 -20.91 -12.35 0.08
CA ILE A 505 -21.89 -12.16 -1.00
C ILE A 505 -23.08 -13.09 -0.80
N TRP A 506 -24.29 -12.58 -1.01
CA TRP A 506 -25.49 -13.41 -1.01
C TRP A 506 -25.76 -13.94 -2.41
N GLN A 507 -25.76 -15.26 -2.54
CA GLN A 507 -26.11 -15.93 -3.79
C GLN A 507 -27.56 -16.40 -3.71
N ARG A 508 -28.40 -15.91 -4.62
CA ARG A 508 -29.78 -16.38 -4.75
C ARG A 508 -29.79 -17.67 -5.56
N ARG A 509 -30.00 -18.82 -4.92
CA ARG A 509 -30.28 -20.08 -5.60
C ARG A 509 -31.74 -20.10 -6.05
N LEU A 510 -31.93 -20.23 -7.36
CA LEU A 510 -33.23 -20.49 -7.96
C LEU A 510 -33.32 -22.00 -8.26
N ASN A 511 -34.03 -22.73 -7.40
CA ASN A 511 -34.34 -24.12 -7.69
C ASN A 511 -35.63 -24.15 -8.51
N LYS A 512 -35.51 -24.52 -9.78
CA LYS A 512 -36.66 -24.76 -10.66
C LYS A 512 -36.98 -26.25 -10.63
N GLU A 513 -38.02 -26.64 -9.90
CA GLU A 513 -38.57 -27.99 -9.99
C GLU A 513 -39.49 -28.07 -11.21
N ASP A 514 -39.01 -28.69 -12.29
CA ASP A 514 -39.82 -28.97 -13.49
C ASP A 514 -40.70 -30.21 -13.26
N LYS A 515 -41.75 -30.09 -12.43
CA LYS A 515 -42.87 -31.05 -12.40
C LYS A 515 -44.22 -30.34 -12.20
N HIS A 516 -45.00 -30.31 -13.29
CA HIS A 516 -46.46 -30.13 -13.39
C HIS A 516 -47.11 -28.82 -12.86
N GLN A 517 -47.52 -28.00 -13.83
CA GLN A 517 -48.59 -26.98 -13.89
C GLN A 517 -48.77 -25.88 -12.81
N PHE A 518 -48.09 -25.87 -11.67
CA PHE A 518 -47.98 -24.67 -10.81
C PHE A 518 -46.61 -24.67 -10.11
N GLY A 519 -45.58 -24.22 -10.82
CA GLY A 519 -44.21 -24.19 -10.30
C GLY A 519 -44.06 -23.21 -9.13
N ARG A 520 -43.97 -23.72 -7.90
CA ARG A 520 -43.55 -22.94 -6.73
C ARG A 520 -42.05 -22.63 -6.86
N MET A 521 -41.69 -21.43 -7.30
CA MET A 521 -40.29 -20.95 -7.20
C MET A 521 -39.92 -20.80 -5.72
N ARG A 522 -39.11 -21.73 -5.20
CA ARG A 522 -38.41 -21.55 -3.92
C ARG A 522 -37.08 -20.86 -4.20
N ALA A 523 -36.97 -19.60 -3.79
CA ALA A 523 -35.70 -18.87 -3.78
C ALA A 523 -35.03 -19.09 -2.41
N GLY A 524 -33.87 -19.74 -2.42
CA GLY A 524 -32.98 -19.79 -1.26
C GLY A 524 -31.91 -18.71 -1.37
N TYR A 525 -31.51 -18.12 -0.25
CA TYR A 525 -30.33 -17.27 -0.18
C TYR A 525 -29.23 -18.06 0.53
N GLU A 526 -28.07 -18.19 -0.11
CA GLU A 526 -26.89 -18.82 0.44
C GLU A 526 -25.83 -17.74 0.64
N GLU A 527 -25.20 -17.74 1.83
CA GLU A 527 -24.08 -16.86 2.10
C GLU A 527 -22.82 -17.48 1.50
N GLY A 528 -22.15 -16.74 0.62
CA GLY A 528 -20.87 -17.11 0.03
C GLY A 528 -19.79 -16.08 0.33
N SER A 529 -18.53 -16.45 0.11
CA SER A 529 -17.39 -15.54 0.21
C SER A 529 -16.79 -15.28 -1.17
N ARG A 530 -16.29 -14.07 -1.41
CA ARG A 530 -15.56 -13.71 -2.63
C ARG A 530 -14.46 -12.70 -2.29
N PRO A 531 -13.25 -12.79 -2.89
CA PRO A 531 -12.26 -11.73 -2.81
C PRO A 531 -12.82 -10.36 -3.25
N LEU A 532 -12.43 -9.29 -2.56
CA LEU A 532 -12.90 -7.93 -2.88
C LEU A 532 -12.59 -7.54 -4.34
N LEU A 533 -11.43 -7.98 -4.84
CA LEU A 533 -11.12 -8.08 -6.26
C LEU A 533 -10.45 -9.42 -6.53
N LYS A 534 -10.91 -10.12 -7.57
CA LYS A 534 -10.24 -11.34 -8.03
C LYS A 534 -8.90 -11.00 -8.69
N PRO A 535 -7.92 -11.92 -8.69
CA PRO A 535 -6.63 -11.69 -9.34
C PRO A 535 -6.72 -11.27 -10.81
N ASP A 536 -7.69 -11.76 -11.57
CA ASP A 536 -7.92 -11.36 -12.97
C ASP A 536 -8.54 -9.96 -13.10
N GLU A 537 -9.37 -9.53 -12.15
CA GLU A 537 -9.91 -8.18 -12.06
C GLU A 537 -8.80 -7.17 -11.71
N LEU A 538 -7.89 -7.53 -10.81
CA LEU A 538 -6.72 -6.72 -10.47
C LEU A 538 -5.84 -6.43 -11.68
N ARG A 539 -5.61 -7.43 -12.54
CA ARG A 539 -4.82 -7.26 -13.77
C ARG A 539 -5.51 -6.40 -14.84
N ARG A 540 -6.83 -6.19 -14.72
CA ARG A 540 -7.64 -5.32 -15.59
C ARG A 540 -7.98 -3.98 -14.94
N LEU A 541 -7.37 -3.65 -13.80
CA LEU A 541 -7.60 -2.37 -13.14
C LEU A 541 -7.27 -1.21 -14.08
N HIS A 542 -8.15 -0.22 -14.14
CA HIS A 542 -8.01 0.92 -15.04
C HIS A 542 -6.65 1.63 -14.82
N PRO A 543 -5.92 2.02 -15.88
CA PRO A 543 -4.56 2.58 -15.75
C PRO A 543 -4.45 3.86 -14.92
N ALA A 544 -5.53 4.63 -14.76
CA ALA A 544 -5.55 5.82 -13.90
C ALA A 544 -5.78 5.50 -12.41
N ARG A 545 -6.15 4.26 -12.09
CA ARG A 545 -6.50 3.82 -10.74
C ARG A 545 -5.34 3.09 -10.07
N GLN A 546 -5.38 3.09 -8.75
CA GLN A 546 -4.44 2.38 -7.90
C GLN A 546 -5.13 1.92 -6.62
N LEU A 547 -4.53 0.91 -5.98
CA LEU A 547 -4.93 0.40 -4.68
C LEU A 547 -3.94 0.86 -3.63
N LEU A 548 -4.46 1.39 -2.53
CA LEU A 548 -3.68 1.77 -1.36
C LEU A 548 -4.10 0.92 -0.17
N PHE A 549 -3.12 0.31 0.48
CA PHE A 549 -3.25 -0.36 1.76
C PHE A 549 -2.46 0.49 2.77
N VAL A 550 -3.15 1.24 3.61
CA VAL A 550 -2.52 2.10 4.63
C VAL A 550 -2.99 1.64 5.99
N ARG A 551 -2.07 1.17 6.83
CA ARG A 551 -2.43 0.68 8.17
C ARG A 551 -2.89 1.84 9.09
N PRO A 552 -3.84 1.60 10.02
CA PRO A 552 -4.66 0.40 10.21
C PRO A 552 -5.97 0.44 9.39
N TYR A 553 -6.05 1.27 8.35
CA TYR A 553 -7.28 1.54 7.62
C TYR A 553 -7.62 0.45 6.61
N GLN A 554 -8.90 0.37 6.25
CA GLN A 554 -9.39 -0.46 5.16
C GLN A 554 -8.76 -0.03 3.82
N PRO A 555 -8.52 -0.98 2.89
CA PRO A 555 -7.93 -0.66 1.60
C PRO A 555 -8.81 0.30 0.81
N VAL A 556 -8.19 1.17 0.02
CA VAL A 556 -8.90 2.17 -0.80
C VAL A 556 -8.44 2.13 -2.25
N ALA A 557 -9.40 2.22 -3.16
CA ALA A 557 -9.13 2.40 -4.59
C ALA A 557 -9.21 3.89 -4.93
N VAL A 558 -8.14 4.46 -5.45
CA VAL A 558 -8.00 5.90 -5.66
C VAL A 558 -7.39 6.20 -7.02
N ASP A 559 -7.42 7.48 -7.40
CA ASP A 559 -6.81 7.94 -8.65
C ASP A 559 -5.32 8.20 -8.45
N LYS A 560 -4.52 7.95 -9.49
CA LYS A 560 -3.10 8.30 -9.53
C LYS A 560 -2.92 9.78 -9.85
N PHE A 561 -1.80 10.34 -9.42
CA PHE A 561 -1.37 11.64 -9.89
C PHE A 561 -0.89 11.59 -11.33
N VAL A 562 -0.91 12.75 -11.98
CA VAL A 562 -0.16 13.02 -13.20
C VAL A 562 0.49 14.37 -13.01
N TYR A 563 1.78 14.39 -12.65
CA TYR A 563 2.40 15.61 -12.09
C TYR A 563 2.26 16.84 -12.99
N TYR A 564 2.35 16.67 -14.31
CA TYR A 564 2.31 17.77 -15.29
C TYR A 564 0.88 18.23 -15.63
N LYS A 565 -0.15 17.48 -15.23
CA LYS A 565 -1.56 17.89 -15.36
C LYS A 565 -2.15 18.40 -14.04
N ASP A 566 -1.45 18.17 -12.94
CA ASP A 566 -1.94 18.44 -11.60
C ASP A 566 -1.57 19.85 -11.14
N PRO A 567 -2.53 20.70 -10.73
CA PRO A 567 -2.24 22.07 -10.30
C PRO A 567 -1.22 22.17 -9.16
N LEU A 568 -1.11 21.15 -8.30
CA LEU A 568 -0.17 21.15 -7.18
C LEU A 568 1.29 21.04 -7.65
N THR A 569 1.55 20.35 -8.77
CA THR A 569 2.91 19.97 -9.19
C THR A 569 3.31 20.48 -10.57
N ALA A 570 2.37 20.81 -11.45
CA ALA A 570 2.66 21.16 -12.84
C ALA A 570 3.58 22.38 -12.96
N SER A 571 3.36 23.41 -12.14
CA SER A 571 4.21 24.62 -12.11
C SER A 571 5.57 24.43 -11.45
N ARG A 572 5.80 23.28 -10.80
CA ARG A 572 7.03 22.98 -10.06
C ARG A 572 8.03 22.16 -10.88
N ALA A 573 7.53 21.43 -11.87
CA ALA A 573 8.31 20.50 -12.65
C ALA A 573 9.08 21.20 -13.77
N GLN A 574 10.34 20.83 -13.97
CA GLN A 574 11.07 21.16 -15.20
C GLN A 574 10.61 20.26 -16.36
N PRO A 575 10.87 20.66 -17.62
CA PRO A 575 10.58 19.82 -18.78
C PRO A 575 11.20 18.44 -18.65
N ASN A 576 10.42 17.40 -18.97
CA ASN A 576 10.91 16.03 -18.89
C ASN A 576 11.64 15.66 -20.17
N PRO A 577 12.91 15.23 -20.12
CA PRO A 577 13.65 14.85 -21.33
C PRO A 577 13.02 13.67 -22.10
N PHE A 578 12.14 12.89 -21.47
CA PHE A 578 11.48 11.73 -22.08
C PHE A 578 9.99 11.94 -22.40
N ILE A 579 9.40 13.04 -21.95
CA ILE A 579 8.01 13.40 -22.21
C ILE A 579 8.04 14.83 -22.72
N GLY A 580 8.04 14.97 -24.05
CA GLY A 580 8.14 16.25 -24.76
C GLY A 580 7.09 17.27 -24.37
#